data_AF-A0A6J1EY92-F1
#
_entry.id   AF-A0A6J1EY92-F1
#
_cell.length_a   1.000
_cell.length_b   1.000
_cell.length_c   1.000
_cell.angle_alpha   90.00
_cell.angle_beta   90.00
_cell.angle_gamma   90.00
#
_symmetry.space_group_name_H-M   'P 1'
#
loop_
_entity.id
_entity.type
_entity.pdbx_description
1 polymer ?
#
loop_
_entity_poly.entity_id
_entity_poly.type
_entity_poly.pdbx_seq_one_letter_code
_entity_poly.pdbx_strand_id
1 'polypeptide(L)'
;MNSEALQVAKVYRQLLKAVKKHIGKEENKKHFVDYVAQKFREKSTLSKPHSVQQKIKLARDYTFLLNSVHHQKDLLFSYNIAIDRSDEMKRILGKSAASVGLKLPEVYQP
;
A
#
# COMPACT_ATOMS: atom_id res chain seq x y z
N MET A 1 25.36 17.52 0.76
CA MET A 1 24.54 17.01 1.89
C MET A 1 23.03 17.24 1.71
N ASN A 2 22.55 18.39 1.20
CA ASN A 2 21.10 18.65 1.06
C ASN A 2 20.35 17.74 0.06
N SER A 3 21.00 17.29 -1.02
CA SER A 3 20.38 16.41 -2.03
C SER A 3 20.05 15.02 -1.48
N GLU A 4 20.94 14.44 -0.65
CA GLU A 4 20.75 13.10 -0.09
C GLU A 4 19.62 13.08 0.94
N ALA A 5 19.56 14.07 1.82
CA ALA A 5 18.47 14.21 2.79
C ALA A 5 17.10 14.35 2.09
N LEU A 6 17.05 15.11 0.98
CA LEU A 6 15.83 15.25 0.16
C LEU A 6 15.43 13.92 -0.49
N GLN A 7 16.40 13.14 -0.99
CA GLN A 7 16.14 11.82 -1.54
C GLN A 7 15.61 10.85 -0.49
N VAL A 8 16.18 10.85 0.73
CA VAL A 8 15.72 10.01 1.84
C VAL A 8 14.28 10.36 2.21
N ALA A 9 13.95 11.65 2.34
CA ALA A 9 12.60 12.11 2.64
C ALA A 9 11.60 11.69 1.54
N LYS A 10 12.01 11.73 0.27
CA LYS A 10 11.17 11.27 -0.85
C LYS A 10 10.89 9.77 -0.77
N VAL A 11 11.91 8.95 -0.50
CA VAL A 11 11.77 7.49 -0.36
C VAL A 11 10.87 7.15 0.82
N TYR A 12 11.10 7.79 1.97
CA TYR A 12 10.26 7.63 3.16
C TYR A 12 8.78 7.91 2.86
N ARG A 13 8.49 9.04 2.20
CA ARG A 13 7.12 9.42 1.83
C ARG A 13 6.49 8.43 0.84
N GLN A 14 7.26 7.95 -0.14
CA GLN A 14 6.77 6.97 -1.12
C GLN A 14 6.45 5.63 -0.45
N LEU A 15 7.33 5.15 0.43
CA LEU A 15 7.12 3.92 1.18
C LEU A 15 5.89 4.03 2.08
N LEU A 16 5.76 5.10 2.87
CA LEU A 16 4.58 5.31 3.72
C LEU A 16 3.28 5.35 2.92
N LYS A 17 3.29 6.01 1.76
CA LYS A 17 2.12 6.06 0.88
C LYS A 17 1.74 4.66 0.37
N ALA A 18 2.72 3.86 -0.04
CA ALA A 18 2.50 2.50 -0.51
C ALA A 18 1.97 1.59 0.62
N VAL A 19 2.59 1.62 1.80
CA VAL A 19 2.15 0.87 2.99
C VAL A 19 0.72 1.24 3.36
N LYS A 20 0.41 2.54 3.45
CA LYS A 20 -0.95 3.01 3.79
C LYS A 20 -1.99 2.58 2.76
N LYS A 21 -1.63 2.56 1.46
CA LYS A 21 -2.54 2.18 0.37
C LYS A 21 -2.81 0.68 0.33
N HIS A 22 -1.78 -0.15 0.53
CA HIS A 22 -1.82 -1.56 0.19
C HIS A 22 -1.99 -2.50 1.39
N ILE A 23 -1.48 -2.14 2.56
CA ILE A 23 -1.57 -2.97 3.79
C ILE A 23 -2.80 -2.59 4.64
N GLY A 24 -3.46 -1.47 4.33
CA GLY A 24 -4.37 -0.76 5.23
C GLY A 24 -5.84 -1.22 5.28
N LYS A 25 -6.13 -2.48 5.64
CA LYS A 25 -7.51 -2.88 6.00
C LYS A 25 -7.71 -3.38 7.45
N GLU A 26 -6.65 -3.63 8.22
CA GLU A 26 -6.76 -4.21 9.58
C GLU A 26 -6.08 -3.38 10.68
N GLU A 27 -6.35 -3.72 11.95
CA GLU A 27 -5.75 -3.16 13.17
C GLU A 27 -4.21 -3.08 13.10
N ASN A 28 -3.60 -4.02 12.37
CA ASN A 28 -2.16 -4.11 12.12
C ASN A 28 -1.56 -2.90 11.37
N LYS A 29 -2.39 -2.02 10.79
CA LYS A 29 -1.96 -0.82 10.06
C LYS A 29 -1.05 0.10 10.87
N LYS A 30 -1.34 0.31 12.16
CA LYS A 30 -0.56 1.21 13.01
C LYS A 30 0.87 0.68 13.17
N HIS A 31 1.01 -0.61 13.43
CA HIS A 31 2.30 -1.27 13.61
C HIS A 31 3.25 -1.09 12.43
N PHE A 32 2.79 -1.26 11.19
CA PHE A 32 3.66 -1.11 10.01
C PHE A 32 4.05 0.34 9.75
N VAL A 33 3.12 1.28 9.89
CA VAL A 33 3.40 2.72 9.69
C VAL A 33 4.37 3.21 10.78
N ASP A 34 4.13 2.84 12.02
CA ASP A 34 4.96 3.21 13.16
C ASP A 34 6.34 2.56 13.07
N TYR A 35 6.42 1.31 12.63
CA TYR A 35 7.68 0.62 12.37
C TYR A 35 8.52 1.34 11.30
N VAL A 36 7.90 1.72 10.17
CA VAL A 36 8.60 2.48 9.12
C VAL A 36 9.05 3.84 9.65
N ALA A 37 8.19 4.55 10.38
CA ALA A 37 8.55 5.82 10.99
C ALA A 37 9.71 5.67 11.99
N GLN A 38 9.70 4.63 12.82
CA GLN A 38 10.76 4.32 13.78
C GLN A 38 12.06 4.00 13.05
N LYS A 39 12.05 3.17 12.00
CA LYS A 39 13.25 2.81 11.24
C LYS A 39 13.92 3.99 10.51
N PHE A 40 13.15 4.99 10.11
CA PHE A 40 13.70 6.22 9.51
C PHE A 40 14.10 7.27 10.57
N ARG A 41 13.55 7.19 11.79
CA ARG A 41 13.89 8.08 12.92
C ARG A 41 15.03 7.54 13.78
N GLU A 42 15.26 6.24 13.80
CA GLU A 42 16.40 5.59 14.46
C GLU A 42 17.67 6.30 13.97
N LYS A 43 18.22 7.18 14.82
CA LYS A 43 19.51 7.80 14.57
C LYS A 43 20.47 6.64 14.40
N SER A 44 21.05 6.50 13.21
CA SER A 44 22.12 5.57 12.92
C SER A 44 23.27 5.90 13.88
N THR A 45 23.25 5.30 15.07
CA THR A 45 24.28 5.45 16.10
C THR A 45 25.59 4.78 15.67
N LEU A 46 25.64 4.14 14.51
CA LEU A 46 26.73 3.25 14.09
C LEU A 46 27.05 3.45 12.60
N SER A 47 27.86 4.48 12.34
CA SER A 47 29.11 4.39 11.56
C SER A 47 29.08 3.54 10.28
N LYS A 48 28.74 4.16 9.13
CA LYS A 48 29.33 3.99 7.79
C LYS A 48 28.33 4.43 6.69
N PRO A 49 28.70 5.36 5.79
CA PRO A 49 27.81 5.88 4.74
C PRO A 49 27.27 4.79 3.80
N HIS A 50 28.03 3.70 3.60
CA HIS A 50 27.62 2.58 2.75
C HIS A 50 26.39 1.81 3.30
N SER A 51 26.24 1.73 4.62
CA SER A 51 25.09 1.06 5.25
C SER A 51 23.79 1.85 5.09
N VAL A 52 23.88 3.18 5.04
CA VAL A 52 22.73 4.07 4.85
C VAL A 52 22.19 3.96 3.43
N GLN A 53 23.07 3.96 2.42
CA GLN A 53 22.69 3.79 1.03
C GLN A 53 22.01 2.45 0.77
N GLN A 54 22.50 1.36 1.38
CA GLN A 54 21.88 0.03 1.29
C GLN A 54 20.47 0.01 1.89
N LYS A 55 20.26 0.65 3.05
CA LYS A 55 18.92 0.77 3.67
C LYS A 55 17.95 1.59 2.81
N ILE A 56 18.43 2.67 2.19
CA ILE A 56 17.62 3.48 1.27
C ILE A 56 17.24 2.65 0.03
N LYS A 57 18.19 1.89 -0.53
CA LYS A 57 17.93 0.98 -1.64
C LYS A 57 16.86 -0.06 -1.25
N LEU A 58 17.02 -0.70 -0.10
CA LEU A 58 16.04 -1.66 0.42
C LEU A 58 14.63 -1.05 0.53
N ALA A 59 14.51 0.18 1.04
CA ALA A 59 13.22 0.87 1.12
C ALA A 59 12.60 1.14 -0.26
N ARG A 60 13.42 1.48 -1.27
CA ARG A 60 12.97 1.65 -2.67
C ARG A 60 12.51 0.31 -3.26
N ASP A 61 13.31 -0.73 -3.09
CA ASP A 61 13.02 -2.08 -3.62
C ASP A 61 11.72 -2.62 -3.01
N TYR A 62 11.53 -2.44 -1.70
CA TYR A 62 10.30 -2.85 -1.03
C TYR A 62 9.08 -2.02 -1.49
N THR A 63 9.25 -0.72 -1.71
CA THR A 63 8.19 0.13 -2.27
C THR A 63 7.80 -0.35 -3.67
N PHE A 64 8.78 -0.69 -4.50
CA PHE A 64 8.56 -1.24 -5.84
C PHE A 64 7.82 -2.57 -5.77
N LEU A 65 8.28 -3.51 -4.96
CA LEU A 65 7.65 -4.80 -4.74
C LEU A 65 6.17 -4.65 -4.35
N LEU A 66 5.88 -3.82 -3.34
CA LEU A 66 4.53 -3.64 -2.82
C LEU A 66 3.57 -3.11 -3.88
N ASN A 67 4.00 -2.10 -4.65
CA ASN A 67 3.19 -1.54 -5.73
C ASN A 67 3.01 -2.53 -6.88
N SER A 68 4.06 -3.25 -7.27
CA SER A 68 4.02 -4.20 -8.38
C SER A 68 3.10 -5.39 -8.09
N VAL A 69 3.19 -5.97 -6.89
CA VAL A 69 2.31 -7.08 -6.47
C VAL A 69 0.85 -6.65 -6.50
N HIS A 70 0.54 -5.45 -5.99
CA HIS A 70 -0.84 -4.96 -5.99
C HIS A 70 -1.33 -4.56 -7.38
N HIS A 71 -0.45 -4.02 -8.22
CA HIS A 71 -0.79 -3.75 -9.61
C HIS A 71 -1.12 -5.04 -10.37
N GLN A 72 -0.34 -6.10 -10.19
CA GLN A 72 -0.62 -7.42 -10.78
C GLN A 72 -1.91 -8.02 -10.25
N LYS A 73 -2.17 -7.89 -8.94
CA LYS A 73 -3.44 -8.29 -8.32
C LYS A 73 -4.63 -7.56 -8.97
N ASP A 74 -4.55 -6.24 -9.08
CA ASP A 74 -5.60 -5.42 -9.69
C ASP A 74 -5.80 -5.79 -11.17
N LEU A 75 -4.72 -6.14 -11.88
CA LEU A 75 -4.76 -6.60 -13.27
C LEU A 75 -5.47 -7.96 -13.39
N LEU A 76 -5.14 -8.95 -12.56
CA LEU A 76 -5.84 -10.25 -12.55
C LEU A 76 -7.33 -10.08 -12.27
N PHE A 77 -7.67 -9.20 -11.33
CA PHE A 77 -9.04 -8.82 -11.03
C PHE A 77 -9.75 -8.15 -12.21
N SER A 78 -9.05 -7.34 -13.02
CA SER A 78 -9.66 -6.75 -14.22
C SER A 78 -10.02 -7.78 -15.29
N TYR A 79 -9.35 -8.94 -15.29
CA TYR A 79 -9.67 -10.08 -16.17
C TYR A 79 -10.63 -11.08 -15.54
N ASN A 80 -11.23 -10.75 -14.38
CA ASN A 80 -12.09 -11.64 -13.61
C ASN A 80 -11.40 -12.96 -13.20
N ILE A 81 -10.07 -12.93 -13.08
CA ILE A 81 -9.28 -14.08 -12.62
C ILE A 81 -9.19 -14.01 -11.10
N ALA A 82 -9.59 -15.09 -10.43
CA ALA A 82 -9.57 -15.23 -8.97
C ALA A 82 -10.44 -14.22 -8.19
N ILE A 83 -11.54 -13.75 -8.79
CA ILE A 83 -12.62 -13.06 -8.08
C ILE A 83 -13.76 -14.04 -7.82
N ASP A 84 -14.26 -14.09 -6.57
CA ASP A 84 -15.52 -14.75 -6.27
C ASP A 84 -16.65 -13.98 -6.99
N ARG A 85 -17.36 -14.66 -7.89
CA ARG A 85 -18.44 -14.05 -8.70
C ARG A 85 -19.48 -13.36 -7.83
N SER A 86 -19.67 -13.83 -6.60
CA SER A 86 -20.61 -13.28 -5.62
C SER A 86 -20.21 -11.86 -5.18
N ASP A 87 -18.92 -11.66 -4.88
CA ASP A 87 -18.37 -10.37 -4.47
C ASP A 87 -18.32 -9.37 -5.64
N GLU A 88 -18.01 -9.86 -6.85
CA GLU A 88 -18.07 -9.06 -8.07
C GLU A 88 -19.48 -8.53 -8.32
N MET A 89 -20.47 -9.42 -8.26
CA MET A 89 -21.88 -9.08 -8.44
C MET A 89 -22.32 -8.03 -7.42
N LYS A 90 -21.97 -8.19 -6.13
CA LYS A 90 -22.29 -7.22 -5.08
C LYS A 90 -21.65 -5.85 -5.34
N ARG A 91 -20.40 -5.83 -5.84
CA ARG A 91 -19.70 -4.57 -6.18
C ARG A 91 -20.31 -3.88 -7.39
N ILE A 92 -20.67 -4.63 -8.43
CA ILE A 92 -21.30 -4.08 -9.64
C ILE A 92 -22.69 -3.54 -9.30
N LEU A 93 -23.54 -4.33 -8.63
CA LEU A 93 -24.84 -3.86 -8.16
C LEU A 93 -24.69 -2.61 -7.29
N GLY A 94 -23.69 -2.56 -6.40
CA GLY A 94 -23.40 -1.40 -5.55
C GLY A 94 -23.16 -0.12 -6.35
N LYS A 95 -22.36 -0.21 -7.41
CA LYS A 95 -22.08 0.92 -8.31
C LYS A 95 -23.33 1.32 -9.10
N SER A 96 -24.06 0.35 -9.65
CA SER A 96 -25.28 0.61 -10.41
C SER A 96 -26.36 1.27 -9.55
N ALA A 97 -26.61 0.74 -8.35
CA ALA A 97 -27.55 1.33 -7.39
C ALA A 97 -27.14 2.77 -7.03
N ALA A 98 -25.86 3.01 -6.71
CA ALA A 98 -25.39 4.35 -6.36
C ALA A 98 -25.57 5.35 -7.51
N SER A 99 -25.42 4.91 -8.76
CA SER A 99 -25.60 5.77 -9.93
C SER A 99 -27.05 6.26 -10.10
N VAL A 100 -28.02 5.50 -9.60
CA VAL A 100 -29.45 5.86 -9.60
C VAL A 100 -29.94 6.37 -8.24
N GLY A 101 -29.02 6.69 -7.32
CA GLY A 101 -29.36 7.20 -5.98
C GLY A 101 -29.89 6.15 -5.00
N LEU A 102 -29.74 4.86 -5.31
CA LEU A 102 -30.15 3.74 -4.47
C LEU A 102 -28.96 3.12 -3.73
N LYS A 103 -29.23 2.45 -2.60
CA LYS A 103 -28.23 1.75 -1.80
C LYS A 103 -28.61 0.29 -1.67
N LEU A 104 -27.64 -0.63 -1.81
CA LEU A 104 -27.92 -2.04 -1.55
C LEU A 104 -28.10 -2.32 -0.05
N PRO A 105 -29.03 -3.24 0.29
CA PRO A 105 -29.14 -3.74 1.66
C PRO A 105 -27.85 -4.46 2.10
N GLU A 106 -27.58 -4.47 3.41
CA GLU A 106 -26.38 -5.12 3.96
C GLU A 106 -26.37 -6.64 3.68
N VAL A 107 -27.55 -7.24 3.63
CA VAL A 107 -27.77 -8.63 3.27
C VAL A 107 -28.41 -8.67 1.88
N TYR A 108 -27.62 -9.03 0.87
CA TYR A 108 -28.11 -9.36 -0.46
C TYR A 108 -28.19 -10.88 -0.56
N GLN A 109 -29.40 -11.43 -0.55
CA GLN A 109 -29.63 -12.84 -0.90
C GLN A 109 -29.92 -12.88 -2.40
N PRO A 110 -29.13 -13.65 -3.19
CA PRO A 110 -29.35 -13.80 -4.63
C PRO A 110 -30.68 -14.47 -4.98
#